data_AF-A0A533SKP4-F1
#
_entry.id   AF-A0A533SKP4-F1
#
_cell.length_a   1.000
_cell.length_b   1.000
_cell.length_c   1.000
_cell.angle_alpha   90.00
_cell.angle_beta   90.00
_cell.angle_gamma   90.00
#
_symmetry.space_group_name_H-M   'P 1'
#
loop_
_entity.id
_entity.type
_entity.pdbx_description
1 polymer ?
#
loop_
_entity_poly.entity_id
_entity_poly.type
_entity_poly.pdbx_seq_one_letter_code
_entity_poly.pdbx_strand_id
1 'polypeptide(L)'
;MSRLRITVLKRFKPEEVFREPPVKATYSGPCPVFKDDQVVNVEEGLKMPEGFCPYAWDAIFPYAVTLASKGDFLDWYEEPAVCIGCCP
;
A
#
# COMPACT_ATOMS: atom_id res chain seq x y z
N MET A 1 9.77 17.01 7.50
CA MET A 1 8.92 15.79 7.62
C MET A 1 9.78 14.59 7.21
N SER A 2 9.56 13.39 7.77
CA SER A 2 10.43 12.23 7.48
C SER A 2 10.23 11.68 6.07
N ARG A 3 11.31 11.12 5.49
CA ARG A 3 11.26 10.34 4.25
C ARG A 3 10.59 9.01 4.53
N LEU A 4 9.66 8.60 3.67
CA LEU A 4 9.02 7.28 3.75
C LEU A 4 9.49 6.39 2.61
N ARG A 5 9.50 5.08 2.87
CA ARG A 5 9.73 4.05 1.86
C ARG A 5 8.50 3.17 1.79
N ILE A 6 7.95 3.03 0.59
CA ILE A 6 6.86 2.11 0.29
C ILE A 6 7.47 0.95 -0.48
N THR A 7 7.18 -0.27 -0.03
CA THR A 7 7.54 -1.50 -0.73
C THR A 7 6.26 -2.25 -1.09
N VAL A 8 6.10 -2.58 -2.37
CA VAL A 8 4.99 -3.41 -2.83
C VAL A 8 5.32 -4.86 -2.51
N LEU A 9 4.76 -5.37 -1.41
CA LEU A 9 5.07 -6.73 -0.95
C LEU A 9 4.55 -7.79 -1.92
N LYS A 10 3.29 -7.64 -2.36
CA LYS A 10 2.64 -8.60 -3.25
C LYS A 10 1.38 -7.99 -3.86
N ARG A 11 1.11 -8.33 -5.13
CA ARG A 11 -0.16 -8.07 -5.80
C ARG A 11 -1.06 -9.28 -5.69
N PHE A 12 -2.22 -9.05 -5.10
CA PHE A 12 -3.19 -10.09 -4.78
C PHE A 12 -4.12 -10.38 -5.96
N LYS A 13 -4.51 -11.65 -6.10
CA LYS A 13 -5.62 -12.07 -6.99
C LYS A 13 -6.74 -12.72 -6.16
N PRO A 14 -8.03 -12.43 -6.44
CA PRO A 14 -9.15 -13.04 -5.71
C PRO A 14 -9.13 -14.57 -5.67
N GLU A 15 -8.60 -15.23 -6.72
CA GLU A 15 -8.50 -16.68 -6.80
C GLU A 15 -7.53 -17.29 -5.77
N GLU A 16 -6.68 -16.48 -5.13
CA GLU A 16 -5.82 -16.91 -4.02
C GLU A 16 -6.61 -17.17 -2.72
N VAL A 17 -7.82 -16.60 -2.60
CA VAL A 17 -8.70 -16.78 -1.43
C VAL A 17 -9.98 -17.52 -1.81
N PHE A 18 -10.59 -17.17 -2.94
CA PHE A 18 -11.87 -17.73 -3.36
C PHE A 18 -11.68 -18.77 -4.45
N ARG A 19 -12.18 -19.99 -4.20
CA ARG A 19 -12.30 -21.01 -5.25
C ARG A 19 -13.31 -20.61 -6.32
N GLU A 20 -14.42 -20.00 -5.91
CA GLU A 20 -15.41 -19.37 -6.77
C GLU A 20 -15.81 -18.04 -6.14
N PRO A 21 -15.47 -16.90 -6.77
CA PRO A 21 -15.81 -15.59 -6.22
C PRO A 21 -17.34 -15.39 -6.13
N PRO A 22 -17.85 -14.81 -5.04
CA PRO A 22 -19.29 -14.54 -4.88
C PRO A 22 -19.81 -13.45 -5.83
N VAL A 23 -18.90 -12.72 -6.50
CA VAL A 23 -19.21 -11.64 -7.43
C VAL A 23 -18.39 -11.84 -8.70
N LYS A 24 -19.02 -11.66 -9.86
CA LYS A 24 -18.35 -11.73 -11.17
C LYS A 24 -17.75 -10.36 -11.51
N ALA A 25 -16.45 -10.22 -11.30
CA ALA A 25 -15.72 -9.01 -11.68
C ALA A 25 -15.37 -9.00 -13.17
N THR A 26 -15.41 -7.82 -13.79
CA THR A 26 -14.87 -7.63 -15.16
C THR A 26 -13.35 -7.81 -15.20
N TYR A 27 -12.68 -7.62 -14.07
CA TYR A 27 -11.26 -7.83 -13.88
C TYR A 27 -11.01 -8.47 -12.51
N SER A 28 -10.35 -9.64 -12.49
CA SER A 28 -9.89 -10.33 -11.28
C SER A 28 -8.37 -10.54 -11.26
N GLY A 29 -7.65 -9.84 -12.14
CA GLY A 29 -6.20 -9.92 -12.18
C GLY A 29 -5.52 -9.16 -11.01
N PRO A 30 -4.22 -9.38 -10.82
CA PRO A 30 -3.42 -8.63 -9.86
C PRO A 30 -3.21 -7.20 -10.37
N CYS A 31 -3.03 -6.22 -9.48
CA CYS A 31 -2.84 -4.82 -9.87
C CYS A 31 -1.90 -4.64 -11.09
N PRO A 32 -2.36 -4.00 -12.19
CA PRO A 32 -1.54 -3.84 -13.40
C PRO A 32 -0.52 -2.70 -13.29
N VAL A 33 -0.66 -1.80 -12.30
CA VAL A 33 0.17 -0.60 -12.17
C VAL A 33 1.51 -0.91 -11.50
N PHE A 34 1.49 -1.72 -10.45
CA PHE A 34 2.68 -2.04 -9.68
C PHE A 34 3.30 -3.38 -10.05
N LYS A 35 4.51 -3.62 -9.56
CA LYS A 35 5.19 -4.93 -9.58
C LYS A 35 5.50 -5.36 -8.16
N ASP A 36 5.57 -6.67 -7.95
CA ASP A 36 6.01 -7.22 -6.67
C ASP A 36 7.47 -6.79 -6.40
N ASP A 37 7.80 -6.55 -5.13
CA ASP A 37 9.08 -6.03 -4.64
C ASP A 37 9.44 -4.61 -5.13
N GLN A 38 8.51 -3.91 -5.79
CA GLN A 38 8.74 -2.52 -6.21
C GLN A 38 8.89 -1.59 -5.01
N VAL A 39 9.98 -0.82 -4.99
CA VAL A 39 10.24 0.19 -3.96
C VAL A 39 10.01 1.59 -4.52
N VAL A 40 9.24 2.40 -3.77
CA VAL A 40 9.00 3.80 -4.06
C VAL A 40 9.35 4.62 -2.82
N ASN A 41 10.15 5.67 -2.98
CA ASN A 41 10.47 6.58 -1.89
C ASN A 41 9.55 7.81 -1.98
N VAL A 42 8.96 8.20 -0.86
CA VAL A 42 8.18 9.42 -0.74
C VAL A 42 9.12 10.53 -0.27
N GLU A 43 9.27 11.55 -1.11
CA GLU A 43 10.06 12.73 -0.78
C GLU A 43 9.39 13.61 0.28
N GLU A 44 10.08 14.65 0.71
CA GLU A 44 9.59 15.52 1.77
C GLU A 44 8.28 16.24 1.38
N GLY A 45 7.32 16.26 2.32
CA GLY A 45 6.05 16.96 2.17
C GLY A 45 4.83 16.09 1.87
N LEU A 46 4.92 14.76 2.01
CA LEU A 46 3.77 13.83 1.83
C LEU A 46 3.05 14.00 0.48
N LYS A 47 3.79 14.36 -0.55
CA LYS A 47 3.25 14.41 -1.91
C LYS A 47 3.22 13.00 -2.47
N MET A 48 2.17 12.69 -3.22
CA MET A 48 2.11 11.45 -3.99
C MET A 48 3.35 11.39 -4.91
N PRO A 49 4.12 10.28 -4.90
CA PRO A 49 5.26 10.13 -5.79
C PRO A 49 4.85 10.20 -7.27
N GLU A 50 5.73 10.72 -8.11
CA GLU A 50 5.49 10.78 -9.55
C GLU A 50 5.25 9.36 -10.12
N GLY A 51 4.19 9.22 -10.94
CA GLY A 51 3.81 7.94 -11.53
C GLY A 51 3.16 6.94 -10.56
N PHE A 52 2.92 7.31 -9.30
CA PHE A 52 2.21 6.46 -8.36
C PHE A 52 0.70 6.41 -8.66
N CYS A 53 0.07 5.26 -8.43
CA CYS A 53 -1.38 5.10 -8.61
C CYS A 53 -2.17 5.97 -7.61
N PRO A 54 -3.05 6.89 -8.06
CA PRO A 54 -3.80 7.77 -7.15
C PRO A 54 -4.70 7.01 -6.16
N TYR A 55 -5.33 5.92 -6.59
CA TYR A 55 -6.18 5.10 -5.72
C TYR A 55 -5.37 4.38 -4.64
N ALA A 56 -4.20 3.84 -5.00
CA ALA A 56 -3.32 3.22 -4.02
C ALA A 56 -2.77 4.26 -3.05
N TRP A 57 -2.48 5.48 -3.54
CA TRP A 57 -2.03 6.57 -2.68
C TRP A 57 -3.10 6.94 -1.66
N ASP A 58 -4.35 7.15 -2.10
CA ASP A 58 -5.48 7.46 -1.23
C ASP A 58 -5.68 6.39 -0.15
N ALA A 59 -5.64 5.11 -0.55
CA ALA A 59 -5.77 3.98 0.37
C ALA A 59 -4.68 3.94 1.44
N ILE A 60 -3.43 4.27 1.08
CA ILE A 60 -2.31 4.23 2.04
C ILE A 60 -2.02 5.59 2.71
N PHE A 61 -2.68 6.66 2.29
CA PHE A 61 -2.36 8.03 2.72
C PHE A 61 -2.46 8.23 4.23
N PRO A 62 -3.48 7.70 4.94
CA PRO A 62 -3.54 7.81 6.41
C PRO A 62 -2.31 7.19 7.09
N TYR A 63 -1.84 6.05 6.61
CA TYR A 63 -0.63 5.41 7.15
C TYR A 63 0.62 6.25 6.87
N ALA A 64 0.74 6.79 5.66
CA ALA A 64 1.83 7.67 5.30
C ALA A 64 1.86 8.92 6.20
N VAL A 65 0.70 9.55 6.44
CA VAL A 65 0.58 10.70 7.34
C VAL A 65 1.00 10.35 8.77
N THR A 66 0.53 9.23 9.31
CA THR A 66 0.88 8.76 10.66
C THR A 66 2.39 8.57 10.79
N LEU A 67 3.01 7.82 9.87
CA LEU A 67 4.45 7.54 9.90
C LEU A 67 5.29 8.81 9.68
N ALA A 68 4.87 9.70 8.78
CA ALA A 68 5.56 10.97 8.54
C ALA A 68 5.46 11.93 9.74
N SER A 69 4.44 11.77 10.57
CA SER A 69 4.22 12.51 11.82
C SER A 69 4.91 11.87 13.03
N LYS A 70 5.75 10.84 12.81
CA LYS A 70 6.42 10.05 13.86
C LYS A 70 5.46 9.28 14.78
N GLY A 71 4.24 9.02 14.31
CA GLY A 71 3.36 8.03 14.93
C GLY A 71 3.84 6.61 14.62
N ASP A 72 3.27 5.65 15.33
CA ASP A 72 3.54 4.22 15.16
C ASP A 72 2.22 3.42 15.17
N PHE A 73 2.36 2.11 15.03
CA PHE A 73 1.28 1.15 15.02
C PHE A 73 1.58 0.00 15.99
N LEU A 74 2.22 0.28 17.13
CA LEU A 74 2.68 -0.75 18.07
C LEU A 74 1.56 -1.56 18.72
N ASP A 75 0.31 -1.09 18.65
CA ASP A 75 -0.87 -1.89 19.04
C ASP A 75 -1.09 -3.11 18.12
N TRP A 76 -0.51 -3.09 16.90
CA TRP A 76 -0.66 -4.15 15.89
C TRP A 76 0.66 -4.78 15.44
N TYR A 77 1.80 -4.11 15.60
CA TYR A 77 3.12 -4.59 15.16
C TYR A 77 4.15 -4.52 16.28
N GLU A 78 5.12 -5.44 16.28
CA GLU A 78 6.24 -5.41 17.23
C GLU A 78 7.28 -4.33 16.87
N GLU A 79 7.37 -4.00 15.58
CA GLU A 79 8.36 -3.06 15.04
C GLU A 79 7.77 -1.63 14.98
N PRO A 80 8.48 -0.62 15.52
CA PRO A 80 8.02 0.77 15.41
C PRO A 80 8.22 1.32 13.99
N ALA A 81 7.45 2.36 13.66
CA ALA A 81 7.58 3.13 12.41
C ALA A 81 7.40 2.31 11.11
N VAL A 82 6.70 1.17 11.18
CA VAL A 82 6.30 0.36 10.04
C VAL A 82 4.82 0.00 10.12
N CYS A 83 4.24 -0.29 8.97
CA CYS A 83 2.90 -0.86 8.86
C CYS A 83 2.74 -1.58 7.52
N ILE A 84 1.73 -2.44 7.43
CA ILE A 84 1.30 -3.08 6.19
C ILE A 84 -0.12 -2.63 5.89
N GLY A 85 -0.33 -2.04 4.72
CA GLY A 85 -1.66 -1.67 4.20
C GLY A 85 -1.94 -2.38 2.88
N CYS A 86 -3.21 -2.41 2.47
CA CYS A 86 -3.63 -2.90 1.17
C CYS A 86 -4.43 -1.83 0.42
N CYS A 87 -4.16 -1.71 -0.89
CA CYS A 87 -5.07 -1.03 -1.79
C CYS A 87 -6.23 -1.99 -2.11
N PRO A 88 -7.50 -1.53 -2.07
CA PRO A 88 -8.65 -2.32 -2.52
C PRO A 88 -8.61 -2.62 -4.01
#